data_AF-A0A2Z2RC03-F1
#
_entry.id   AF-A0A2Z2RC03-F1
#
_cell.length_a   1.000
_cell.length_b   1.000
_cell.length_c   1.000
_cell.angle_alpha   90.00
_cell.angle_beta   90.00
_cell.angle_gamma   90.00
#
_symmetry.space_group_name_H-M   'P 1'
#
loop_
_entity.id
_entity.type
_entity.pdbx_description
1 polymer ?
#
loop_
_entity_poly.entity_id
_entity_poly.type
_entity_poly.pdbx_seq_one_letter_code
_entity_poly.pdbx_strand_id
1 'polypeptide(L)'
;MRRRVDYFLFPVLILLGFCLLDLPTAVTGVVSCSPNPCKNGGACLTSPKGKSFCNCTYQCTCPTGFRGKNCEENIDDCRGNLCQNGATCVDDVNQYTCLCPPSYQGTLCEHDVDECSLRPSVCHNGATCTNTVGGFSCICVNGWAGPDCSLNIDDCAGAACFNGATCIDRVGSFYCQCTSGKTGLLCHLEDACTSNPCHADAICDTSPINGSYACSCASGYKGFDCSEDINECEQGSPCEHDGICVNTP
;
A
#
# COMPACT_ATOMS: atom_id res chain seq x y z
N MET A 1 -75.23 -64.64 7.58
CA MET A 1 -73.92 -64.07 7.22
C MET A 1 -74.12 -62.87 6.29
N ARG A 2 -73.40 -61.77 6.57
CA ARG A 2 -72.97 -60.65 5.70
C ARG A 2 -73.92 -60.08 4.60
N ARG A 3 -74.33 -58.82 4.89
CA ARG A 3 -74.57 -57.61 4.06
C ARG A 3 -74.21 -57.63 2.56
N ARG A 4 -75.10 -57.07 1.72
CA ARG A 4 -74.95 -55.84 0.88
C ARG A 4 -76.30 -55.49 0.21
N VAL A 5 -76.78 -54.26 0.42
CA VAL A 5 -76.98 -53.15 -0.55
C VAL A 5 -78.19 -53.34 -1.46
N ASP A 6 -79.23 -52.50 -1.26
CA ASP A 6 -80.23 -52.20 -2.28
C ASP A 6 -80.64 -50.71 -2.23
N TYR A 7 -81.01 -50.25 -3.42
CA TYR A 7 -81.23 -48.90 -3.93
C TYR A 7 -82.48 -48.20 -3.36
N PHE A 8 -82.73 -46.95 -3.78
CA PHE A 8 -84.02 -46.40 -4.28
C PHE A 8 -84.02 -44.86 -4.06
N LEU A 9 -83.82 -44.06 -5.11
CA LEU A 9 -84.80 -43.45 -6.02
C LEU A 9 -85.63 -42.30 -5.41
N PHE A 10 -85.51 -41.13 -6.05
CA PHE A 10 -86.31 -39.90 -5.88
C PHE A 10 -87.84 -40.14 -5.98
N PRO A 11 -88.67 -39.25 -5.39
CA PRO A 11 -89.44 -38.35 -6.26
C PRO A 11 -89.73 -36.93 -5.72
N VAL A 12 -90.28 -36.12 -6.63
CA VAL A 12 -90.66 -34.70 -6.61
C VAL A 12 -92.04 -34.47 -5.94
N LEU A 13 -92.27 -33.36 -5.20
CA LEU A 13 -93.43 -32.42 -5.30
C LEU A 13 -93.52 -31.36 -4.16
N ILE A 14 -93.35 -30.07 -4.52
CA ILE A 14 -94.27 -28.90 -4.38
C ILE A 14 -94.96 -28.52 -3.02
N LEU A 15 -94.63 -27.31 -2.47
CA LEU A 15 -95.47 -26.15 -2.02
C LEU A 15 -95.01 -25.42 -0.72
N LEU A 16 -94.81 -24.10 -0.88
CA LEU A 16 -95.07 -22.94 0.01
C LEU A 16 -94.42 -22.83 1.42
N GLY A 17 -93.47 -21.88 1.50
CA GLY A 17 -93.56 -20.71 2.38
C GLY A 17 -93.10 -20.84 3.82
N PHE A 18 -91.90 -20.33 4.15
CA PHE A 18 -91.63 -19.59 5.38
C PHE A 18 -90.44 -18.64 5.17
N CYS A 19 -90.71 -17.36 5.33
CA CYS A 19 -89.74 -16.29 5.55
C CYS A 19 -89.03 -16.55 6.89
N LEU A 20 -87.74 -16.21 7.02
CA LEU A 20 -87.12 -15.53 8.18
C LEU A 20 -85.57 -15.59 8.11
N LEU A 21 -85.01 -14.38 8.01
CA LEU A 21 -83.83 -13.88 8.75
C LEU A 21 -82.43 -14.29 8.29
N ASP A 22 -81.82 -13.37 7.54
CA ASP A 22 -80.53 -12.73 7.86
C ASP A 22 -79.51 -13.57 8.65
N LEU A 23 -78.60 -14.23 7.94
CA LEU A 23 -77.28 -14.54 8.47
C LEU A 23 -76.31 -13.49 7.90
N PRO A 24 -75.61 -12.74 8.77
CA PRO A 24 -74.85 -11.58 8.37
C PRO A 24 -73.71 -12.00 7.45
N THR A 25 -73.50 -11.21 6.41
CA THR A 25 -72.22 -11.13 5.73
C THR A 25 -71.14 -11.06 6.81
N ALA A 26 -70.23 -12.04 6.84
CA ALA A 26 -69.04 -11.95 7.66
C ALA A 26 -68.22 -10.76 7.12
N VAL A 27 -68.51 -9.57 7.64
CA VAL A 27 -67.64 -8.42 7.53
C VAL A 27 -66.45 -8.76 8.43
N THR A 28 -65.41 -9.38 7.84
CA THR A 28 -64.10 -9.39 8.45
C THR A 28 -63.65 -7.93 8.56
N GLY A 29 -63.96 -7.30 9.69
CA GLY A 29 -63.56 -5.94 9.99
C GLY A 29 -62.03 -5.90 10.04
N VAL A 30 -61.42 -5.30 9.02
CA VAL A 30 -59.97 -5.08 8.98
C VAL A 30 -59.65 -4.08 10.09
N VAL A 31 -59.01 -4.52 11.17
CA VAL A 31 -58.54 -3.63 12.23
C VAL A 31 -57.37 -2.83 11.68
N SER A 32 -57.47 -1.50 11.73
CA SER A 32 -56.52 -0.57 11.08
C SER A 32 -55.05 -0.75 11.49
N CYS A 33 -54.78 -1.35 12.65
CA CYS A 33 -53.43 -1.54 13.20
C CYS A 33 -53.03 -3.03 13.39
N SER A 34 -53.74 -3.98 12.79
CA SER A 34 -53.40 -5.41 12.89
C SER A 34 -53.46 -6.10 11.53
N PRO A 35 -52.32 -6.53 10.96
CA PRO A 35 -50.94 -6.36 11.47
C PRO A 35 -50.48 -4.89 11.48
N ASN A 36 -49.50 -4.53 12.34
CA ASN A 36 -49.04 -3.14 12.47
C ASN A 36 -48.45 -2.63 11.11
N PRO A 37 -49.07 -1.62 10.48
CA PRO A 37 -48.57 -1.08 9.21
C PRO A 37 -47.33 -0.20 9.38
N CYS A 38 -47.10 0.37 10.57
CA CYS A 38 -46.00 1.30 10.84
C CYS A 38 -44.66 0.55 10.93
N LYS A 39 -43.68 1.00 10.15
CA LYS A 39 -42.30 0.47 10.07
C LYS A 39 -41.38 1.20 11.04
N ASN A 40 -40.14 0.71 11.15
CA ASN A 40 -39.04 1.35 11.89
C ASN A 40 -39.40 1.77 13.33
N GLY A 41 -40.25 0.99 14.01
CA GLY A 41 -40.68 1.29 15.38
C GLY A 41 -41.81 2.32 15.52
N GLY A 42 -42.47 2.71 14.42
CA GLY A 42 -43.60 3.63 14.44
C GLY A 42 -44.81 3.11 15.23
N ALA A 43 -45.47 4.02 15.96
CA ALA A 43 -46.66 3.71 16.75
C ALA A 43 -47.94 3.90 15.92
N CYS A 44 -48.81 2.90 15.87
CA CYS A 44 -50.06 2.95 15.11
C CYS A 44 -51.21 3.51 15.95
N LEU A 45 -51.85 4.56 15.45
CA LEU A 45 -53.00 5.21 16.06
C LEU A 45 -54.27 4.92 15.22
N THR A 46 -55.34 4.44 15.87
CA THR A 46 -56.66 4.28 15.25
C THR A 46 -57.59 5.43 15.62
N SER A 47 -58.39 5.91 14.66
CA SER A 47 -59.44 6.91 14.94
C SER A 47 -60.53 6.31 15.85
N PRO A 48 -60.92 6.96 16.96
CA PRO A 48 -61.87 6.41 17.91
C PRO A 48 -63.31 6.73 17.50
N LYS A 49 -63.87 6.09 16.46
CA LYS A 49 -65.33 6.14 16.19
C LYS A 49 -65.87 4.82 15.65
N GLY A 50 -66.30 3.95 16.56
CA GLY A 50 -66.94 2.66 16.27
C GLY A 50 -68.24 2.77 15.48
N LYS A 51 -68.16 2.72 14.15
CA LYS A 51 -69.30 2.45 13.26
C LYS A 51 -68.90 1.39 12.23
N SER A 52 -69.77 0.39 12.06
CA SER A 52 -69.58 -0.83 11.26
C SER A 52 -69.60 -0.62 9.73
N PHE A 53 -69.03 0.48 9.24
CA PHE A 53 -68.73 0.69 7.83
C PHE A 53 -67.26 1.12 7.74
N CYS A 54 -66.37 0.22 7.30
CA CYS A 54 -64.92 0.37 7.38
C CYS A 54 -64.39 1.51 6.48
N ASN A 55 -64.36 2.74 7.00
CA ASN A 55 -63.35 3.71 6.61
C ASN A 55 -62.19 3.60 7.62
N CYS A 56 -61.41 2.54 7.51
CA CYS A 56 -60.30 2.24 8.42
C CYS A 56 -59.10 3.13 8.10
N THR A 57 -59.10 4.34 8.63
CA THR A 57 -57.91 5.19 8.61
C THR A 57 -57.03 4.87 9.83
N TYR A 58 -55.77 4.55 9.58
CA TYR A 58 -54.73 4.53 10.61
C TYR A 58 -53.81 5.73 10.39
N GLN A 59 -53.12 6.13 11.46
CA GLN A 59 -52.06 7.13 11.41
C GLN A 59 -50.85 6.58 12.15
N CYS A 60 -49.67 6.67 11.56
CA CYS A 60 -48.43 6.33 12.22
C CYS A 60 -47.81 7.58 12.87
N THR A 61 -47.40 7.45 14.12
CA THR A 61 -46.47 8.40 14.75
C THR A 61 -45.07 7.88 14.55
N CYS A 62 -44.28 8.60 13.76
CA CYS A 62 -42.93 8.19 13.42
C CYS A 62 -41.93 8.59 14.51
N PRO A 63 -40.97 7.71 14.83
CA PRO A 63 -39.81 8.10 15.63
C PRO A 63 -39.01 9.19 14.91
N THR A 64 -38.22 9.95 15.65
CA THR A 64 -37.31 10.94 15.09
C THR A 64 -36.38 10.29 14.06
N GLY A 65 -36.17 10.95 12.92
CA GLY A 65 -35.40 10.41 11.79
C GLY A 65 -36.24 9.72 10.72
N PHE A 66 -37.52 9.40 10.96
CA PHE A 66 -38.37 8.76 9.95
C PHE A 66 -39.55 9.63 9.51
N ARG A 67 -39.96 9.46 8.25
CA ARG A 67 -41.15 10.06 7.67
C ARG A 67 -41.87 9.09 6.74
N GLY A 68 -42.95 9.56 6.12
CA GLY A 68 -43.82 8.74 5.27
C GLY A 68 -45.07 8.28 6.02
N LYS A 69 -46.02 7.68 5.30
CA LYS A 69 -47.31 7.28 5.87
C LYS A 69 -47.15 6.18 6.91
N ASN A 70 -46.15 5.33 6.71
CA ASN A 70 -45.83 4.16 7.51
C ASN A 70 -44.46 4.29 8.19
N CYS A 71 -43.85 5.49 8.23
CA CYS A 71 -42.49 5.69 8.74
C CYS A 71 -41.43 4.88 7.98
N GLU A 72 -41.66 4.69 6.68
CA GLU A 72 -40.87 3.85 5.78
C GLU A 72 -39.66 4.59 5.19
N GLU A 73 -39.66 5.92 5.21
CA GLU A 73 -38.57 6.73 4.68
C GLU A 73 -37.68 7.23 5.82
N ASN A 74 -36.36 6.99 5.71
CA ASN A 74 -35.39 7.73 6.51
C ASN A 74 -35.32 9.18 6.01
N ILE A 75 -35.23 10.13 6.93
CA ILE A 75 -35.05 11.53 6.60
C ILE A 75 -33.59 11.71 6.18
N ASP A 76 -33.38 12.24 4.98
CA ASP A 76 -32.06 12.55 4.43
C ASP A 76 -31.38 13.67 5.24
N ASP A 77 -30.54 13.26 6.18
CA ASP A 77 -29.75 14.10 7.08
C ASP A 77 -28.50 14.67 6.39
N CYS A 78 -28.20 14.26 5.15
CA CYS A 78 -27.07 14.75 4.37
C CYS A 78 -27.31 16.10 3.69
N ARG A 79 -28.55 16.62 3.68
CA ARG A 79 -28.85 17.92 3.08
C ARG A 79 -28.22 19.06 3.85
N GLY A 80 -27.24 19.73 3.24
CA GLY A 80 -26.49 20.80 3.90
C GLY A 80 -25.50 20.27 4.94
N ASN A 81 -25.05 19.02 4.78
CA ASN A 81 -23.99 18.45 5.61
C ASN A 81 -22.73 19.33 5.62
N LEU A 82 -21.94 19.18 6.68
CA LEU A 82 -20.71 19.93 6.90
C LEU A 82 -19.45 19.11 6.61
N CYS A 83 -19.57 18.00 5.86
CA CYS A 83 -18.43 17.16 5.50
C CYS A 83 -17.44 17.97 4.66
N GLN A 84 -16.16 17.93 5.02
CA GLN A 84 -15.09 18.72 4.41
C GLN A 84 -14.19 17.85 3.52
N ASN A 85 -13.30 18.50 2.76
CA ASN A 85 -12.17 17.87 2.07
C ASN A 85 -12.54 16.72 1.11
N GLY A 86 -13.71 16.81 0.47
CA GLY A 86 -14.18 15.80 -0.49
C GLY A 86 -14.75 14.54 0.16
N ALA A 87 -15.03 14.57 1.46
CA ALA A 87 -15.69 13.47 2.16
C ALA A 87 -17.10 13.20 1.62
N THR A 88 -17.50 11.92 1.67
CA THR A 88 -18.82 11.47 1.23
C THR A 88 -19.76 11.42 2.43
N CYS A 89 -20.86 12.17 2.38
CA CYS A 89 -21.89 12.09 3.42
C CYS A 89 -22.69 10.80 3.29
N VAL A 90 -22.89 10.11 4.41
CA VAL A 90 -23.72 8.92 4.54
C VAL A 90 -24.87 9.24 5.49
N ASP A 91 -26.08 9.05 4.99
CA ASP A 91 -27.33 9.22 5.74
C ASP A 91 -27.49 8.08 6.75
N ASP A 92 -27.67 8.43 8.02
CA ASP A 92 -27.93 7.51 9.13
C ASP A 92 -29.30 7.85 9.75
N VAL A 93 -29.72 7.19 10.83
CA VAL A 93 -31.00 7.50 11.47
C VAL A 93 -30.86 8.72 12.38
N ASN A 94 -31.46 9.84 11.98
CA ASN A 94 -31.47 11.10 12.74
C ASN A 94 -30.05 11.70 12.97
N GLN A 95 -29.12 11.37 12.09
CA GLN A 95 -27.75 11.87 12.05
C GLN A 95 -27.14 11.54 10.68
N TYR A 96 -25.95 12.06 10.41
CA TYR A 96 -25.15 11.65 9.26
C TYR A 96 -23.70 11.37 9.69
N THR A 97 -23.01 10.57 8.89
CA THR A 97 -21.58 10.29 9.06
C THR A 97 -20.82 10.74 7.82
N CYS A 98 -19.66 11.37 7.99
CA CYS A 98 -18.77 11.71 6.88
C CYS A 98 -17.75 10.58 6.66
N LEU A 99 -17.76 9.98 5.48
CA LEU A 99 -16.71 9.05 5.07
C LEU A 99 -15.51 9.85 4.54
N CYS A 100 -14.45 9.88 5.34
CA CYS A 100 -13.26 10.64 5.02
C CYS A 100 -12.41 9.95 3.95
N PRO A 101 -11.81 10.72 3.01
CA PRO A 101 -10.73 10.21 2.18
C PRO A 101 -9.51 9.85 3.03
N PRO A 102 -8.57 9.02 2.52
CA PRO A 102 -7.44 8.52 3.31
C PRO A 102 -6.53 9.57 3.95
N SER A 103 -6.46 10.77 3.38
CA SER A 103 -5.61 11.88 3.87
C SER A 103 -6.29 12.80 4.86
N TYR A 104 -7.53 12.52 5.26
CA TYR A 104 -8.26 13.33 6.23
C TYR A 104 -8.93 12.46 7.31
N GLN A 105 -9.10 13.05 8.49
CA GLN A 105 -9.70 12.44 9.66
C GLN A 105 -10.56 13.45 10.43
N GLY A 106 -11.24 12.99 11.48
CA GLY A 106 -12.23 13.78 12.21
C GLY A 106 -13.66 13.39 11.85
N THR A 107 -14.63 13.89 12.60
CA THR A 107 -16.05 13.54 12.37
C THR A 107 -16.61 14.20 11.13
N LEU A 108 -16.05 15.34 10.72
CA LEU A 108 -16.38 16.08 9.51
C LEU A 108 -15.25 16.03 8.47
N CYS A 109 -14.22 15.20 8.69
CA CYS A 109 -13.02 15.09 7.87
C CYS A 109 -12.26 16.42 7.77
N GLU A 110 -12.29 17.19 8.86
CA GLU A 110 -11.74 18.55 8.99
C GLU A 110 -10.25 18.57 9.31
N HIS A 111 -9.68 17.44 9.73
CA HIS A 111 -8.28 17.34 10.13
C HIS A 111 -7.47 16.60 9.08
N ASP A 112 -6.33 17.17 8.73
CA ASP A 112 -5.32 16.52 7.92
C ASP A 112 -4.71 15.33 8.66
N VAL A 113 -4.41 14.27 7.92
CA VAL A 113 -3.69 13.11 8.44
C VAL A 113 -2.20 13.32 8.28
N ASP A 114 -1.44 13.23 9.36
CA ASP A 114 0.03 13.25 9.26
C ASP A 114 0.56 11.86 8.86
N GLU A 115 0.75 11.65 7.55
CA GLU A 115 1.24 10.35 7.07
C GLU A 115 2.68 10.06 7.52
N CYS A 116 3.49 11.08 7.78
CA CYS A 116 4.86 10.91 8.26
C CYS A 116 4.88 10.35 9.69
N SER A 117 3.98 10.82 10.55
CA SER A 117 3.84 10.33 11.92
C SER A 117 3.18 8.95 11.98
N LEU A 118 2.17 8.70 11.14
CA LEU A 118 1.46 7.42 11.12
C LEU A 118 2.26 6.31 10.41
N ARG A 119 3.04 6.66 9.37
CA ARG A 119 3.82 5.74 8.55
C ARG A 119 5.26 6.24 8.41
N PRO A 120 6.11 6.07 9.44
CA PRO A 120 7.48 6.59 9.43
C PRO A 120 8.35 6.09 8.28
N SER A 121 8.02 4.94 7.68
CA SER A 121 8.72 4.34 6.55
C SER A 121 8.06 4.61 5.19
N VAL A 122 7.22 5.64 5.08
CA VAL A 122 6.57 6.02 3.82
C VAL A 122 7.57 6.58 2.79
N CYS A 123 8.65 7.21 3.27
CA CYS A 123 9.78 7.62 2.46
C CYS A 123 10.93 6.62 2.64
N HIS A 124 11.49 6.14 1.53
CA HIS A 124 12.51 5.09 1.51
C HIS A 124 13.94 5.65 1.53
N ASN A 125 14.91 4.75 1.77
CA ASN A 125 16.34 5.02 1.58
C ASN A 125 16.91 6.23 2.34
N GLY A 126 16.40 6.50 3.54
CA GLY A 126 16.85 7.63 4.37
C GLY A 126 16.32 8.99 3.92
N ALA A 127 15.31 9.01 3.05
CA ALA A 127 14.61 10.23 2.66
C ALA A 127 13.84 10.86 3.84
N THR A 128 13.67 12.18 3.78
CA THR A 128 12.94 12.94 4.80
C THR A 128 11.49 13.08 4.39
N CYS A 129 10.57 12.64 5.25
CA CYS A 129 9.14 12.83 5.06
C CYS A 129 8.71 14.22 5.54
N THR A 130 7.90 14.91 4.75
CA THR A 130 7.26 16.18 5.11
C THR A 130 5.76 16.05 4.91
N ASN A 131 5.00 16.25 5.98
CA ASN A 131 3.54 16.25 5.91
C ASN A 131 3.02 17.50 5.17
N THR A 132 1.98 17.34 4.37
CA THR A 132 1.34 18.43 3.62
C THR A 132 -0.18 18.33 3.75
N VAL A 133 -0.90 19.41 3.47
CA VAL A 133 -2.36 19.35 3.55
C VAL A 133 -2.91 18.44 2.44
N GLY A 134 -3.54 17.33 2.82
CA GLY A 134 -4.12 16.33 1.94
C GLY A 134 -3.14 15.26 1.46
N GLY A 135 -1.94 15.14 2.06
CA GLY A 135 -0.97 14.09 1.74
C GLY A 135 0.44 14.39 2.26
N PHE A 136 1.47 13.81 1.64
CA PHE A 136 2.85 13.99 2.07
C PHE A 136 3.81 14.14 0.88
N SER A 137 5.02 14.60 1.17
CA SER A 137 6.11 14.68 0.20
C SER A 137 7.40 14.10 0.79
N CYS A 138 8.13 13.33 -0.03
CA CYS A 138 9.42 12.79 0.34
C CYS A 138 10.55 13.59 -0.31
N ILE A 139 11.51 14.03 0.50
CA ILE A 139 12.74 14.67 0.04
C ILE A 139 13.82 13.60 -0.05
N CYS A 140 14.16 13.21 -1.28
CA CYS A 140 15.11 12.14 -1.54
C CYS A 140 16.55 12.54 -1.25
N VAL A 141 17.33 11.60 -0.72
CA VAL A 141 18.80 11.75 -0.64
C VAL A 141 19.42 11.53 -2.01
N ASN A 142 20.67 11.96 -2.18
CA ASN A 142 21.38 11.82 -3.45
C ASN A 142 21.41 10.36 -3.93
N GLY A 143 21.16 10.15 -5.23
CA GLY A 143 21.06 8.82 -5.85
C GLY A 143 19.65 8.23 -5.90
N TRP A 144 18.66 8.79 -5.19
CA TRP A 144 17.29 8.26 -5.20
C TRP A 144 16.28 9.25 -5.82
N ALA A 145 15.23 8.68 -6.41
CA ALA A 145 14.15 9.40 -7.07
C ALA A 145 12.79 8.71 -6.86
N GLY A 146 11.75 9.34 -7.39
CA GLY A 146 10.36 8.88 -7.26
C GLY A 146 9.62 9.57 -6.11
N PRO A 147 8.29 9.40 -6.04
CA PRO A 147 7.44 10.06 -5.04
C PRO A 147 7.73 9.60 -3.60
N ASP A 148 8.26 8.40 -3.43
CA ASP A 148 8.61 7.77 -2.15
C ASP A 148 10.13 7.52 -2.01
N CYS A 149 10.94 8.02 -2.95
CA CYS A 149 12.39 7.84 -2.99
C CYS A 149 12.86 6.38 -3.07
N SER A 150 12.02 5.50 -3.64
CA SER A 150 12.34 4.07 -3.81
C SER A 150 13.17 3.75 -5.06
N LEU A 151 13.28 4.68 -6.02
CA LEU A 151 13.90 4.43 -7.31
C LEU A 151 15.37 4.83 -7.28
N ASN A 152 16.29 3.91 -7.59
CA ASN A 152 17.70 4.28 -7.81
C ASN A 152 17.81 5.05 -9.13
N ILE A 153 18.51 6.18 -9.12
CA ILE A 153 18.82 6.92 -10.33
C ILE A 153 19.87 6.13 -11.10
N ASP A 154 19.65 5.94 -12.41
CA ASP A 154 20.62 5.30 -13.29
C ASP A 154 21.79 6.26 -13.54
N ASP A 155 22.85 6.12 -12.75
CA ASP A 155 24.06 6.92 -12.85
C ASP A 155 24.89 6.52 -14.09
N CYS A 156 24.57 5.41 -14.74
CA CYS A 156 25.22 4.96 -15.98
C CYS A 156 24.67 5.64 -17.24
N ALA A 157 23.45 6.18 -17.22
CA ALA A 157 22.85 6.83 -18.38
C ALA A 157 23.67 8.03 -18.92
N GLY A 158 24.43 8.70 -18.04
CA GLY A 158 25.34 9.80 -18.39
C GLY A 158 26.83 9.48 -18.22
N ALA A 159 27.18 8.29 -17.74
CA ALA A 159 28.56 7.92 -17.42
C ALA A 159 29.38 7.61 -18.67
N ALA A 160 30.57 8.19 -18.76
CA ALA A 160 31.53 7.92 -19.82
C ALA A 160 32.59 6.90 -19.35
N CYS A 161 32.23 5.61 -19.34
CA CYS A 161 33.24 4.55 -19.23
C CYS A 161 33.93 4.34 -20.60
N PHE A 162 35.27 4.35 -20.63
CA PHE A 162 36.04 4.27 -21.88
C PHE A 162 36.46 2.84 -22.23
N ASN A 163 36.97 2.65 -23.45
CA ASN A 163 37.66 1.42 -23.89
C ASN A 163 36.84 0.13 -23.72
N GLY A 164 35.51 0.22 -23.92
CA GLY A 164 34.60 -0.92 -23.80
C GLY A 164 34.38 -1.40 -22.37
N ALA A 165 34.73 -0.59 -21.36
CA ALA A 165 34.43 -0.87 -19.97
C ALA A 165 32.92 -0.92 -19.71
N THR A 166 32.51 -1.76 -18.76
CA THR A 166 31.11 -1.89 -18.36
C THR A 166 30.81 -0.92 -17.23
N CYS A 167 29.79 -0.08 -17.40
CA CYS A 167 29.30 0.78 -16.33
C CYS A 167 28.45 -0.04 -15.36
N ILE A 168 28.74 0.09 -14.06
CA ILE A 168 27.97 -0.50 -12.96
C ILE A 168 27.32 0.63 -12.18
N ASP A 169 26.00 0.64 -12.19
CA ASP A 169 25.17 1.58 -11.46
C ASP A 169 25.33 1.39 -9.93
N ARG A 170 25.40 2.49 -9.20
CA ARG A 170 25.44 2.53 -7.73
C ARG A 170 24.48 3.60 -7.24
N VAL A 171 24.46 3.85 -5.95
CA VAL A 171 23.62 4.92 -5.37
C VAL A 171 24.40 6.23 -5.42
N GLY A 172 23.94 7.17 -6.25
CA GLY A 172 24.50 8.53 -6.36
C GLY A 172 25.89 8.55 -6.99
N SER A 173 26.25 7.48 -7.69
CA SER A 173 27.55 7.29 -8.33
C SER A 173 27.50 6.09 -9.27
N PHE A 174 28.53 5.94 -10.08
CA PHE A 174 28.74 4.75 -10.89
C PHE A 174 30.17 4.25 -10.72
N TYR A 175 30.43 3.01 -11.14
CA TYR A 175 31.76 2.43 -11.21
C TYR A 175 32.00 1.81 -12.58
N CYS A 176 33.10 2.15 -13.23
CA CYS A 176 33.51 1.50 -14.47
C CYS A 176 34.31 0.23 -14.15
N GLN A 177 33.76 -0.92 -14.53
CA GLN A 177 34.50 -2.17 -14.54
C GLN A 177 35.39 -2.20 -15.79
N CYS A 178 36.69 -2.00 -15.58
CA CYS A 178 37.66 -1.90 -16.66
C CYS A 178 37.89 -3.25 -17.36
N THR A 179 38.12 -3.17 -18.67
CA THR A 179 38.61 -4.28 -19.47
C THR A 179 40.07 -4.59 -19.14
N SER A 180 40.54 -5.79 -19.49
CA SER A 180 41.92 -6.20 -19.24
C SER A 180 42.92 -5.18 -19.81
N GLY A 181 43.85 -4.75 -18.97
CA GLY A 181 44.89 -3.80 -19.35
C GLY A 181 44.49 -2.33 -19.33
N LYS A 182 43.32 -1.99 -18.79
CA LYS A 182 42.87 -0.61 -18.57
C LYS A 182 42.74 -0.31 -17.08
N THR A 183 42.95 0.95 -16.73
CA THR A 183 42.86 1.43 -15.35
C THR A 183 42.28 2.85 -15.25
N GLY A 184 42.10 3.30 -14.01
CA GLY A 184 41.57 4.60 -13.63
C GLY A 184 40.05 4.66 -13.53
N LEU A 185 39.55 5.75 -12.95
CA LEU A 185 38.13 5.90 -12.58
C LEU A 185 37.16 5.64 -13.75
N LEU A 186 37.56 6.05 -14.95
CA LEU A 186 36.77 5.90 -16.18
C LEU A 186 37.38 4.87 -17.16
N CYS A 187 38.38 4.09 -16.74
CA CYS A 187 39.09 3.13 -17.60
C CYS A 187 39.74 3.75 -18.84
N HIS A 188 40.17 5.01 -18.74
CA HIS A 188 40.79 5.77 -19.83
C HIS A 188 42.32 5.65 -19.87
N LEU A 189 42.92 5.08 -18.83
CA LEU A 189 44.37 4.89 -18.69
C LEU A 189 44.76 3.45 -19.05
N GLU A 190 46.01 3.27 -19.47
CA GLU A 190 46.60 1.94 -19.66
C GLU A 190 47.09 1.40 -18.32
N ASP A 191 46.93 0.09 -18.12
CA ASP A 191 47.52 -0.60 -17.00
C ASP A 191 49.00 -0.91 -17.27
N ALA A 192 49.90 -0.18 -16.61
CA ALA A 192 51.34 -0.32 -16.82
C ALA A 192 51.87 -1.71 -16.42
N CYS A 193 51.26 -2.39 -15.44
CA CYS A 193 51.67 -3.72 -15.01
C CYS A 193 51.46 -4.81 -16.08
N THR A 194 50.65 -4.56 -17.11
CA THR A 194 50.48 -5.51 -18.24
C THR A 194 51.78 -5.81 -18.99
N SER A 195 52.73 -4.88 -18.93
CA SER A 195 54.06 -5.03 -19.55
C SER A 195 55.07 -5.78 -18.68
N ASN A 196 54.67 -6.26 -17.48
CA ASN A 196 55.54 -6.84 -16.46
C ASN A 196 56.79 -5.98 -16.18
N PRO A 197 56.62 -4.73 -15.71
CA PRO A 197 57.73 -3.79 -15.56
C PRO A 197 58.63 -4.04 -14.35
N CYS A 198 58.21 -4.90 -13.40
CA CYS A 198 58.99 -5.24 -12.21
C CYS A 198 59.79 -6.53 -12.40
N HIS A 199 60.90 -6.66 -11.67
CA HIS A 199 61.72 -7.86 -11.59
C HIS A 199 60.92 -9.08 -11.08
N ALA A 200 61.43 -10.28 -11.36
CA ALA A 200 60.83 -11.53 -10.91
C ALA A 200 60.54 -11.51 -9.40
N ASP A 201 59.39 -12.08 -9.03
CA ASP A 201 58.88 -12.17 -7.65
C ASP A 201 58.54 -10.83 -6.96
N ALA A 202 58.67 -9.69 -7.65
CA ALA A 202 58.15 -8.40 -7.19
C ALA A 202 56.65 -8.25 -7.47
N ILE A 203 55.95 -7.53 -6.57
CA ILE A 203 54.53 -7.22 -6.74
C ILE A 203 54.41 -5.89 -7.51
N CYS A 204 53.64 -5.87 -8.59
CA CYS A 204 53.38 -4.68 -9.39
C CYS A 204 51.99 -4.12 -9.10
N ASP A 205 51.93 -2.83 -8.74
CA ASP A 205 50.68 -2.09 -8.57
C ASP A 205 50.60 -0.93 -9.55
N THR A 206 49.52 -0.86 -10.32
CA THR A 206 49.25 0.30 -11.19
C THR A 206 48.45 1.37 -10.46
N SER A 207 48.94 2.61 -10.55
CA SER A 207 48.27 3.81 -10.07
C SER A 207 47.02 4.11 -10.91
N PRO A 208 45.82 4.14 -10.30
CA PRO A 208 44.58 4.47 -11.00
C PRO A 208 44.46 5.96 -11.35
N ILE A 209 45.39 6.82 -10.91
CA ILE A 209 45.33 8.27 -11.12
C ILE A 209 46.02 8.68 -12.42
N ASN A 210 47.17 8.08 -12.71
CA ASN A 210 48.03 8.45 -13.84
C ASN A 210 48.49 7.26 -14.69
N GLY A 211 48.14 6.02 -14.32
CA GLY A 211 48.53 4.82 -15.05
C GLY A 211 50.00 4.42 -14.87
N SER A 212 50.75 5.08 -13.97
CA SER A 212 52.12 4.65 -13.65
C SER A 212 52.11 3.38 -12.80
N TYR A 213 53.21 2.65 -12.76
CA TYR A 213 53.37 1.49 -11.89
C TYR A 213 54.26 1.80 -10.69
N ALA A 214 54.13 0.98 -9.65
CA ALA A 214 55.06 0.89 -8.53
C ALA A 214 55.37 -0.59 -8.26
N CYS A 215 56.65 -0.89 -8.01
CA CYS A 215 57.11 -2.23 -7.69
C CYS A 215 57.39 -2.34 -6.18
N SER A 216 56.79 -3.34 -5.54
CA SER A 216 57.15 -3.76 -4.18
C SER A 216 58.15 -4.90 -4.28
N CYS A 217 59.40 -4.59 -3.94
CA CYS A 217 60.50 -5.53 -4.09
C CYS A 217 60.45 -6.66 -3.08
N ALA A 218 60.85 -7.86 -3.53
CA ALA A 218 61.18 -8.96 -2.63
C ALA A 218 62.40 -8.60 -1.75
N SER A 219 62.56 -9.30 -0.64
CA SER A 219 63.79 -9.19 0.16
C SER A 219 65.01 -9.52 -0.71
N GLY A 220 66.10 -8.77 -0.55
CA GLY A 220 67.29 -8.89 -1.41
C GLY A 220 67.30 -7.97 -2.63
N TYR A 221 66.18 -7.29 -2.97
CA TYR A 221 66.11 -6.42 -4.15
C TYR A 221 65.72 -4.97 -3.83
N LYS A 222 66.23 -4.03 -4.62
CA LYS A 222 65.96 -2.58 -4.57
C LYS A 222 65.87 -1.97 -5.97
N GLY A 223 65.63 -0.67 -6.02
CA GLY A 223 65.50 0.09 -7.27
C GLY A 223 64.03 0.35 -7.62
N PHE A 224 63.81 1.03 -8.74
CA PHE A 224 62.46 1.40 -9.19
C PHE A 224 61.67 0.20 -9.72
N ASP A 225 62.36 -0.72 -10.38
CA ASP A 225 61.84 -1.95 -10.99
C ASP A 225 62.25 -3.21 -10.21
N CYS A 226 62.91 -3.06 -9.05
CA CYS A 226 63.46 -4.16 -8.26
C CYS A 226 64.54 -5.00 -8.98
N SER A 227 65.18 -4.46 -10.01
CA SER A 227 66.24 -5.16 -10.76
C SER A 227 67.61 -5.09 -10.09
N GLU A 228 67.77 -4.26 -9.05
CA GLU A 228 69.04 -4.11 -8.35
C GLU A 228 69.09 -5.04 -7.14
N ASP A 229 70.09 -5.92 -7.11
CA ASP A 229 70.43 -6.76 -5.97
C ASP A 229 70.98 -5.91 -4.80
N ILE A 230 70.56 -6.23 -3.57
CA ILE A 230 71.04 -5.62 -2.34
C ILE A 230 72.26 -6.40 -1.89
N ASN A 231 73.43 -5.77 -1.94
CA ASN A 231 74.62 -6.37 -1.36
C ASN A 231 74.57 -6.34 0.18
N GLU A 232 74.17 -7.45 0.82
CA GLU A 232 74.07 -7.53 2.29
C GLU A 232 75.43 -7.39 2.97
N CYS A 233 76.52 -7.75 2.28
CA CYS A 233 77.87 -7.62 2.79
C CYS A 233 78.36 -6.15 2.82
N GLU A 234 77.70 -5.25 2.08
CA GLU A 234 78.00 -3.81 2.07
C GLU A 234 77.04 -2.99 2.94
N GLN A 235 75.85 -3.51 3.25
CA GLN A 235 74.90 -2.86 4.16
C GLN A 235 75.21 -3.08 5.65
N GLY A 236 76.06 -4.04 6.00
CA GLY A 236 76.51 -4.27 7.37
C GLY A 236 77.52 -5.40 7.52
N SER A 237 77.79 -5.82 8.75
CA SER A 237 78.47 -7.09 9.05
C SER A 237 77.44 -8.10 9.55
N PRO A 238 76.69 -8.78 8.65
CA PRO A 238 75.65 -9.73 9.04
C PRO A 238 76.20 -11.04 9.61
N CYS A 239 77.52 -11.28 9.51
CA CYS A 239 78.17 -12.51 9.94
C CYS A 239 78.85 -12.33 11.31
N GLU A 240 78.50 -13.19 12.26
CA GLU A 240 79.17 -13.33 13.57
C GLU A 240 80.18 -14.49 13.55
N HIS A 241 81.11 -14.52 14.52
CA HIS A 241 82.10 -15.60 14.72
C HIS A 241 83.02 -15.90 13.51
N ASP A 242 83.64 -14.87 12.93
CA ASP A 242 84.58 -14.99 11.79
C ASP A 242 83.97 -15.63 10.51
N GLY A 243 82.65 -15.54 10.34
CA GLY A 243 81.96 -15.97 9.12
C GLY A 243 82.36 -15.14 7.89
N ILE A 244 82.42 -15.78 6.72
CA ILE A 244 82.63 -15.12 5.43
C ILE A 244 81.27 -14.74 4.85
N CYS A 245 81.02 -13.45 4.65
CA CYS A 245 79.82 -12.99 3.97
C CYS A 245 79.86 -13.33 2.48
N VAL A 246 78.75 -13.83 1.95
CA VAL A 246 78.53 -14.08 0.52
C VAL A 246 77.24 -13.39 0.13
N ASN A 247 77.30 -12.55 -0.90
CA ASN A 247 76.14 -11.85 -1.43
C ASN A 247 75.09 -12.85 -1.95
N THR A 248 73.84 -12.70 -1.54
CA THR A 248 72.75 -13.58 -1.95
C THR A 248 71.65 -12.78 -2.66
N PRO A 249 71.11 -13.27 -3.78
CA PRO A 249 69.91 -12.69 -4.37
C PRO A 249 68.68 -12.82 -3.46
#